data_AF-A0A3E0N8V4-F1
#
_entry.id   AF-A0A3E0N8V4-F1
#
_cell.length_a   1.000
_cell.length_b   1.000
_cell.length_c   1.000
_cell.angle_alpha   90.00
_cell.angle_beta   90.00
_cell.angle_gamma   90.00
#
_symmetry.space_group_name_H-M   'P 1'
#
loop_
_entity.id
_entity.type
_entity.pdbx_description
1 polymer ?
#
loop_
_entity_poly.entity_id
_entity_poly.type
_entity_poly.pdbx_seq_one_letter_code
_entity_poly.pdbx_strand_id
1 'polypeptide(L)'
;MKMRQPGTHQHEIHATIQSLISNNYPGCSAEFIGDPTGNIRRRSFGFRIVDSKGQHRTETIWVGPSFYKLPNKQWLAEEVKRAHGTFSDC
;
A
#
# COMPACT_ATOMS: atom_id res chain seq x y z
N MET A 1 -22.38 -18.13 7.49
CA MET A 1 -21.43 -17.15 6.93
C MET A 1 -20.21 -17.04 7.85
N LYS A 2 -19.04 -17.55 7.45
CA LYS A 2 -17.81 -17.42 8.26
C LYS A 2 -17.33 -15.97 8.17
N MET A 3 -17.30 -15.28 9.31
CA MET A 3 -16.62 -13.98 9.43
C MET A 3 -15.15 -14.18 9.07
N ARG A 4 -14.67 -13.53 8.00
CA ARG A 4 -13.25 -13.48 7.68
C ARG A 4 -12.54 -12.78 8.84
N GLN A 5 -11.50 -13.41 9.37
CA GLN A 5 -10.77 -12.87 10.51
C GLN A 5 -10.16 -11.51 10.13
N PRO A 6 -10.35 -10.48 10.97
CA PRO A 6 -9.77 -9.15 10.81
C PRO A 6 -8.32 -9.05 10.33
N GLY A 7 -7.44 -9.92 10.85
CA GLY A 7 -6.01 -9.86 10.62
C GLY A 7 -5.56 -10.48 9.29
N THR A 8 -6.31 -11.45 8.75
CA THR A 8 -5.92 -12.12 7.50
C THR A 8 -6.12 -11.21 6.29
N HIS A 9 -7.17 -10.40 6.30
CA HIS A 9 -7.49 -9.55 5.17
C HIS A 9 -6.50 -8.38 4.98
N GLN A 10 -6.07 -7.74 6.06
CA GLN A 10 -5.06 -6.69 5.97
C GLN A 10 -3.71 -7.26 5.51
N HIS A 11 -3.33 -8.44 6.01
CA HIS A 11 -2.13 -9.13 5.58
C HIS A 11 -2.17 -9.49 4.08
N GLU A 12 -3.31 -9.97 3.58
CA GLU A 12 -3.54 -10.22 2.14
C GLU A 12 -3.38 -8.94 1.31
N ILE A 13 -3.93 -7.81 1.79
CA ILE A 13 -3.81 -6.52 1.11
C ILE A 13 -2.35 -6.07 1.07
N HIS A 14 -1.62 -6.15 2.19
CA HIS A 14 -0.20 -5.78 2.26
C HIS A 14 0.63 -6.63 1.29
N ALA A 15 0.46 -7.96 1.31
CA ALA A 15 1.16 -8.86 0.40
C ALA A 15 0.84 -8.54 -1.07
N THR A 16 -0.41 -8.21 -1.38
CA THR A 16 -0.83 -7.84 -2.74
C THR A 16 -0.20 -6.52 -3.17
N ILE A 17 -0.20 -5.50 -2.32
CA ILE A 17 0.43 -4.19 -2.58
C ILE A 17 1.93 -4.37 -2.84
N GLN A 18 2.62 -5.11 -1.96
CA GLN A 18 4.05 -5.41 -2.10
C GLN A 18 4.34 -6.10 -3.43
N SER A 19 3.57 -7.13 -3.78
CA SER A 19 3.73 -7.85 -5.05
C SER A 19 3.48 -6.96 -6.27
N LEU A 20 2.43 -6.14 -6.24
CA LEU A 20 2.14 -5.21 -7.33
C LEU A 20 3.26 -4.17 -7.50
N ILE A 21 3.81 -3.65 -6.41
CA ILE A 21 4.92 -2.69 -6.48
C ILE A 21 6.15 -3.37 -7.09
N SER A 22 6.59 -4.51 -6.55
CA SER A 22 7.79 -5.20 -7.06
C SER A 22 7.65 -5.65 -8.52
N ASN A 23 6.42 -5.95 -8.98
CA ASN A 23 6.17 -6.34 -10.37
C ASN A 23 6.09 -5.16 -11.35
N ASN A 24 5.64 -3.97 -10.91
CA ASN A 24 5.44 -2.81 -11.80
C ASN A 24 6.56 -1.77 -11.68
N TYR A 25 7.29 -1.77 -10.56
CA TYR A 25 8.40 -0.88 -10.26
C TYR A 25 9.58 -1.71 -9.74
N PRO A 26 10.35 -2.37 -10.64
CA PRO A 26 11.52 -3.16 -10.25
C PRO A 26 12.49 -2.32 -9.43
N GLY A 27 13.11 -2.89 -8.39
CA GLY A 27 14.01 -2.13 -7.49
C GLY A 27 13.30 -1.30 -6.42
N CYS A 28 11.97 -1.30 -6.42
CA CYS A 28 11.14 -0.57 -5.45
C CYS A 28 10.28 -1.54 -4.60
N SER A 29 9.94 -1.13 -3.38
CA SER A 29 9.24 -1.92 -2.36
C SER A 29 8.23 -1.08 -1.58
N ALA A 30 7.34 -1.72 -0.82
CA ALA A 30 6.34 -1.03 -0.01
C ALA A 30 6.83 -0.90 1.44
N GLU A 31 6.91 0.34 1.94
CA GLU A 31 7.05 0.61 3.37
C GLU A 31 5.66 0.86 3.96
N PHE A 32 5.18 -0.06 4.79
CA PHE A 32 3.88 0.05 5.45
C PHE A 32 3.98 0.86 6.74
N ILE A 33 3.05 1.81 6.89
CA ILE A 33 2.96 2.72 8.03
C ILE A 33 1.63 2.45 8.73
N GLY A 34 1.66 2.31 10.05
CA GLY A 34 0.45 2.18 10.87
C GLY A 34 -0.43 3.43 10.83
N ASP A 35 -1.64 3.33 11.37
CA ASP A 35 -2.55 4.47 11.48
C ASP A 35 -1.92 5.58 12.37
N PRO A 36 -1.61 6.77 11.83
CA PRO A 36 -0.99 7.86 12.61
C PRO A 36 -1.97 8.46 13.62
N THR A 37 -3.28 8.17 13.49
CA THR A 37 -4.32 8.64 14.41
C THR A 37 -4.48 7.72 15.63
N GLY A 38 -3.77 6.58 15.68
CA GLY A 38 -3.89 5.60 16.76
C GLY A 38 -5.28 4.95 16.86
N ASN A 39 -6.14 5.16 15.86
CA ASN A 39 -7.55 4.84 15.95
C ASN A 39 -7.81 3.42 15.41
N ILE A 40 -7.48 2.43 16.24
CA ILE A 40 -7.60 0.98 15.96
C ILE A 40 -9.02 0.58 15.48
N ARG A 41 -10.03 1.42 15.75
CA ARG A 41 -11.44 1.22 15.34
C ARG A 41 -11.70 1.42 13.85
N ARG A 42 -10.81 2.08 13.11
CA ARG A 42 -10.85 2.22 11.66
C ARG A 42 -9.52 1.66 11.16
N ARG A 43 -9.52 0.45 10.60
CA ARG A 43 -8.32 -0.23 10.08
C ARG A 43 -7.78 0.47 8.83
N SER A 44 -7.37 1.71 8.98
CA SER A 44 -6.60 2.46 7.99
C SER A 44 -5.14 2.10 8.15
N PHE A 45 -4.43 1.95 7.03
CA PHE A 45 -2.97 1.90 7.04
C PHE A 45 -2.44 2.74 5.88
N GLY A 46 -1.24 3.26 6.05
CA GLY A 46 -0.52 3.96 4.99
C GLY A 46 0.51 3.04 4.37
N PHE A 47 0.91 3.32 3.14
CA PHE A 47 2.18 2.81 2.62
C PHE A 47 2.86 3.85 1.75
N ARG A 48 4.18 3.72 1.61
CA ARG A 48 5.00 4.47 0.67
C ARG A 48 5.74 3.51 -0.23
N ILE A 49 6.02 3.94 -1.45
CA ILE A 49 6.95 3.21 -2.31
C ILE A 49 8.35 3.73 -2.02
N VAL A 50 9.27 2.83 -1.70
CA VAL A 50 10.67 3.14 -1.41
C VAL A 50 11.57 2.39 -2.38
N ASP A 51 12.65 3.03 -2.82
CA ASP A 51 13.65 2.38 -3.67
C ASP A 51 14.66 1.56 -2.87
N SER A 52 15.57 0.88 -3.58
CA SER A 52 16.67 0.10 -3.00
C SER A 52 17.65 0.91 -2.13
N LYS A 53 17.65 2.24 -2.25
CA LYS A 53 18.46 3.17 -1.44
C LYS A 53 17.68 3.70 -0.23
N GLY A 54 16.42 3.30 -0.05
CA GLY A 54 15.53 3.76 1.01
C GLY A 54 14.92 5.14 0.75
N GLN A 55 14.99 5.67 -0.48
CA GLN A 55 14.36 6.94 -0.81
C GLN A 55 12.88 6.74 -1.12
N HIS A 56 12.04 7.61 -0.55
CA HIS A 56 10.61 7.59 -0.82
C HIS A 56 10.33 8.11 -2.22
N ARG A 57 9.67 7.30 -3.04
CA ARG A 57 9.27 7.61 -4.41
C ARG A 57 7.84 8.13 -4.50
N THR A 58 7.06 7.99 -3.42
CA THR A 58 5.69 8.54 -3.31
C THR A 58 5.51 9.23 -1.96
N GLU A 59 4.53 10.12 -1.89
CA GLU A 59 3.90 10.47 -0.61
C GLU A 59 3.18 9.25 0.00
N THR A 60 2.67 9.38 1.22
CA THR A 60 1.92 8.29 1.87
C THR A 60 0.58 8.07 1.17
N ILE A 61 0.38 6.85 0.68
CA ILE A 61 -0.90 6.38 0.15
C ILE A 61 -1.70 5.79 1.31
N TRP A 62 -2.85 6.39 1.61
CA TRP A 62 -3.73 5.95 2.70
C TRP A 62 -4.79 4.98 2.22
N VAL A 63 -4.77 3.77 2.75
CA VAL A 63 -5.79 2.75 2.51
C VAL A 63 -6.82 2.82 3.64
N GLY A 64 -8.03 3.22 3.29
CA GLY A 64 -9.12 3.38 4.25
C GLY A 64 -9.73 2.05 4.73
N PRO A 65 -10.49 2.07 5.85
CA PRO A 65 -11.12 0.88 6.42
C PRO A 65 -12.23 0.26 5.55
N SER A 66 -12.74 1.00 4.57
CA SER A 66 -13.73 0.55 3.59
C SER A 66 -13.09 -0.14 2.37
N PHE A 67 -11.77 -0.33 2.38
CA PHE A 67 -11.07 -1.04 1.32
C PHE A 67 -11.26 -2.55 1.50
N TYR A 68 -12.32 -3.08 0.90
CA TYR A 68 -12.72 -4.49 1.01
C TYR A 68 -12.28 -5.36 -0.17
N LYS A 69 -11.72 -4.74 -1.22
CA LYS A 69 -11.28 -5.44 -2.43
C LYS A 69 -9.77 -5.60 -2.41
N LEU A 70 -9.25 -6.68 -3.00
CA LEU A 70 -7.81 -6.79 -3.21
C LEU A 70 -7.36 -5.72 -4.22
N PRO A 71 -6.26 -5.00 -3.95
CA PRO A 71 -5.75 -4.01 -4.87
C PRO A 71 -5.29 -4.68 -6.17
N ASN A 72 -5.38 -3.94 -7.27
CA ASN A 72 -4.93 -4.38 -8.58
C ASN A 72 -4.00 -3.33 -9.21
N LYS A 73 -3.43 -3.65 -10.37
CA LYS A 73 -2.49 -2.77 -11.08
C LYS A 73 -3.08 -1.38 -11.38
N GLN A 74 -4.34 -1.31 -11.81
CA GLN A 74 -4.98 -0.05 -12.15
C GLN A 74 -5.14 0.84 -10.91
N TRP A 75 -5.67 0.29 -9.83
CA TRP A 75 -5.79 1.00 -8.57
C TRP A 75 -4.42 1.51 -8.09
N LEU A 76 -3.39 0.67 -8.13
CA LEU A 76 -2.05 1.08 -7.72
C LEU A 76 -1.53 2.25 -8.57
N ALA A 77 -1.71 2.20 -9.89
CA ALA A 77 -1.28 3.28 -10.78
C ALA A 77 -2.01 4.61 -10.50
N GLU A 78 -3.30 4.56 -10.19
CA GLU A 78 -4.09 5.73 -9.82
C GLU A 78 -3.63 6.32 -8.49
N GLU A 79 -3.43 5.50 -7.47
CA GLU A 79 -2.94 5.96 -6.15
C GLU A 79 -1.52 6.51 -6.22
N VAL A 80 -0.63 5.84 -6.97
CA VAL A 80 0.73 6.31 -7.22
C VAL A 80 0.73 7.67 -7.92
N LYS A 81 -0.14 7.87 -8.90
CA LYS A 81 -0.28 9.17 -9.59
C LYS A 81 -0.80 10.24 -8.63
N ARG A 82 -1.75 9.91 -7.75
CA ARG A 82 -2.27 10.83 -6.72
C ARG A 82 -1.21 11.19 -5.68
N ALA A 83 -0.35 10.25 -5.31
CA ALA A 83 0.75 10.43 -4.36
C ALA A 83 2.03 10.98 -5.00
N HIS A 84 1.92 11.63 -6.17
CA HIS A 84 3.02 12.28 -6.87
C HIS A 84 4.24 11.36 -7.12
N GLY A 85 3.98 10.10 -7.48
CA GLY A 85 5.02 9.09 -7.64
C GLY A 85 6.08 9.43 -8.69
N THR A 86 7.36 9.29 -8.30
CA THR A 86 8.54 9.54 -9.17
C THR A 86 9.42 8.30 -9.25
N PHE A 87 9.47 7.66 -10.42
CA PHE A 87 10.14 6.36 -10.62
C PHE A 87 11.25 6.39 -11.67
N SER A 88 11.80 7.57 -11.95
CA SER A 88 12.82 7.78 -12.99
C SER A 88 14.08 6.92 -12.80
N ASP A 89 14.34 6.45 -11.57
CA ASP A 89 15.57 5.74 -11.18
C ASP A 89 15.31 4.65 -10.12
N CYS A 90 14.20 3.91 -10.23
CA CYS A 90 14.13 2.56 -9.64
C CYS A 90 14.90 1.60 -10.59
#